data_AF-A0A845RA06-F1
#
_entry.id   AF-A0A845RA06-F1
#
_cell.length_a   1.000
_cell.length_b   1.000
_cell.length_c   1.000
_cell.angle_alpha   90.00
_cell.angle_beta   90.00
_cell.angle_gamma   90.00
#
_symmetry.space_group_name_H-M   'P 1'
#
loop_
_entity.id
_entity.type
_entity.pdbx_description
1 polymer ?
#
loop_
_entity_poly.entity_id
_entity_poly.type
_entity_poly.pdbx_seq_one_letter_code
_entity_poly.pdbx_strand_id
1 'polypeptide(L)'
;MRSLKRNQQKISFRLYEGEEEVVNEFGNVTGEYYPIYGRLRHAWLCVSPNKGNSEVEQFGTLEDYDRTMTLGDTSIGPENGEAFAINENAVLWVDGAPTDGPWNYTVKRVAPWKNSISFAIKRVEVSIAQRDNEAWETAQRIKRLLQERDEV
;
A
#
# COMPACT_ATOMS: atom_id res chain seq x y z
N MET A 1 17.91 13.39 -9.71
CA MET A 1 17.10 13.87 -10.86
C MET A 1 16.00 14.72 -10.26
N ARG A 2 15.82 16.00 -10.62
CA ARG A 2 14.79 16.81 -9.94
C ARG A 2 13.45 16.67 -10.64
N SER A 3 12.45 16.20 -9.91
CA SER A 3 11.07 16.18 -10.38
C SER A 3 10.49 17.60 -10.39
N LEU A 4 9.80 17.97 -11.46
CA LEU A 4 9.10 19.24 -11.54
C LEU A 4 7.90 19.20 -10.58
N LYS A 5 7.81 20.14 -9.63
CA LYS A 5 6.73 20.17 -8.62
C LYS A 5 5.32 20.15 -9.24
N ARG A 6 5.13 20.75 -10.42
CA ARG A 6 3.85 20.76 -11.14
C ARG A 6 3.39 19.37 -11.58
N ASN A 7 4.31 18.43 -11.79
CA ASN A 7 4.01 17.07 -12.23
C ASN A 7 3.86 16.11 -11.05
N GLN A 8 4.08 16.58 -9.82
CA GLN A 8 3.91 15.76 -8.63
C GLN A 8 2.43 15.73 -8.25
N GLN A 9 1.99 14.54 -7.86
CA GLN A 9 0.67 14.30 -7.28
C GLN A 9 0.85 13.84 -5.83
N LYS A 10 -0.11 14.20 -4.99
CA LYS A 10 -0.17 13.70 -3.62
C LYS A 10 -0.65 12.25 -3.65
N ILE A 11 0.14 11.36 -3.06
CA ILE A 11 -0.14 9.94 -2.93
C ILE A 11 -0.19 9.62 -1.44
N SER A 12 -1.28 9.00 -1.02
CA SER A 12 -1.40 8.49 0.34
C SER A 12 -0.98 7.03 0.36
N PHE A 13 -0.29 6.60 1.41
CA PHE A 13 0.19 5.23 1.52
C PHE A 13 0.22 4.75 2.96
N ARG A 14 0.17 3.44 3.14
CA ARG A 14 0.47 2.78 4.42
C ARG A 14 1.51 1.69 4.21
N LEU A 15 2.37 1.52 5.20
CA LEU A 15 3.37 0.47 5.22
C LEU A 15 2.81 -0.73 5.97
N TYR A 16 3.14 -1.91 5.48
CA TYR A 16 2.88 -3.14 6.21
C TYR A 16 3.77 -3.19 7.46
N GLU A 17 3.15 -3.30 8.64
CA GLU A 17 3.85 -3.39 9.94
C GLU A 17 3.88 -4.83 10.48
N GLY A 18 2.94 -5.69 10.08
CA GLY A 18 2.91 -7.09 10.47
C GLY A 18 1.60 -7.77 10.10
N GLU A 19 1.41 -8.98 10.60
CA GLU A 19 0.19 -9.77 10.49
C GLU A 19 -0.29 -10.13 11.89
N GLU A 20 -1.60 -10.02 12.10
CA GLU A 20 -2.24 -10.55 13.31
C GLU A 20 -3.12 -11.74 12.96
N GLU A 21 -3.07 -12.74 13.83
CA GLU A 21 -3.92 -13.90 13.73
C GLU A 21 -5.34 -13.55 14.17
N VAL A 22 -6.30 -13.98 13.37
CA VAL A 22 -7.72 -13.76 13.61
C VAL A 22 -8.17 -14.66 14.73
N VAL A 23 -8.67 -14.04 15.80
CA VAL A 23 -9.26 -14.73 16.93
C VAL A 23 -10.77 -14.71 16.75
N ASN A 24 -11.39 -15.89 16.85
CA ASN A 24 -12.84 -16.01 16.85
C ASN A 24 -13.47 -15.41 18.13
N GLU A 25 -14.78 -15.19 18.13
CA GLU A 25 -15.56 -14.66 19.26
C GLU A 25 -15.37 -15.45 20.58
N PHE A 26 -14.88 -16.69 20.49
CA PHE A 26 -14.61 -17.59 21.62
C PHE A 26 -13.14 -17.60 22.05
N GLY A 27 -12.29 -16.71 21.55
CA GLY A 27 -10.87 -16.65 21.93
C GLY A 27 -10.01 -17.75 21.31
N ASN A 28 -10.49 -18.40 20.24
CA ASN A 28 -9.77 -19.48 19.57
C ASN A 28 -9.12 -18.95 18.29
N VAL A 29 -7.88 -19.37 18.04
CA VAL A 29 -7.09 -19.02 16.87
C VAL A 29 -7.64 -19.73 15.63
N THR A 30 -7.94 -18.94 14.60
CA THR A 30 -8.64 -19.42 13.39
C THR A 30 -7.66 -19.86 12.30
N GLY A 31 -6.37 -19.56 12.45
CA GLY A 31 -5.33 -19.81 11.45
C GLY A 31 -5.37 -18.87 10.25
N GLU A 32 -6.33 -17.94 10.21
CA GLU A 32 -6.37 -16.84 9.26
C GLU A 32 -5.56 -15.65 9.80
N TYR A 33 -4.87 -14.94 8.91
CA TYR A 33 -4.04 -13.79 9.24
C TYR A 33 -4.52 -12.59 8.44
N TYR A 34 -4.58 -11.42 9.08
CA TYR A 34 -4.84 -10.16 8.38
C TYR A 34 -3.62 -9.23 8.43
N PRO A 35 -3.29 -8.58 7.30
CA PRO A 35 -2.19 -7.63 7.24
C PRO A 35 -2.55 -6.37 8.02
N ILE A 36 -1.66 -5.96 8.92
CA ILE A 36 -1.73 -4.70 9.64
C ILE A 36 -0.90 -3.67 8.90
N TYR A 37 -1.58 -2.59 8.57
CA TYR A 37 -0.98 -1.42 7.98
C TYR A 37 -0.78 -0.34 9.04
N GLY A 38 0.39 0.28 9.02
CA GLY A 38 0.76 1.34 9.93
C GLY A 38 0.05 2.67 9.67
N ARG A 39 0.61 3.74 10.26
CA ARG A 39 0.08 5.10 10.12
C ARG A 39 -0.05 5.52 8.66
N LEU A 40 -1.08 6.31 8.38
CA LEU A 40 -1.26 6.91 7.07
C LEU A 40 -0.19 7.97 6.81
N ARG A 41 0.58 7.81 5.73
CA ARG A 41 1.61 8.76 5.29
C ARG A 41 1.28 9.32 3.91
N HIS A 42 1.89 10.45 3.57
CA HIS A 42 1.64 11.17 2.31
C HIS A 42 2.94 11.53 1.60
N ALA A 43 3.02 11.28 0.31
CA ALA A 43 4.18 11.59 -0.52
C ALA A 43 3.79 12.41 -1.75
N TRP A 44 4.73 13.23 -2.24
CA TRP A 44 4.60 13.93 -3.51
C TRP A 44 5.48 13.25 -4.56
N LEU A 45 4.84 12.59 -5.51
CA LEU A 45 5.52 11.72 -6.49
C LEU A 45 5.00 12.03 -7.90
N CYS A 46 5.84 11.85 -8.91
CA CYS A 46 5.38 11.88 -10.30
C CYS A 46 4.83 10.50 -10.67
N VAL A 47 3.57 10.43 -11.09
CA VAL A 47 2.91 9.19 -11.51
C VAL A 47 2.83 9.15 -13.03
N SER A 48 3.17 8.01 -13.64
CA SER A 48 3.01 7.80 -15.06
C SER A 48 1.53 7.59 -15.45
N PRO A 49 1.15 7.85 -16.71
CA PRO A 49 -0.08 7.32 -17.27
C PRO A 49 -0.14 5.78 -17.19
N ASN A 50 -1.34 5.23 -17.35
CA ASN A 50 -1.54 3.77 -17.39
C ASN A 50 -0.83 3.16 -18.60
N LYS A 51 -0.09 2.08 -18.38
CA LYS A 51 0.51 1.28 -19.43
C LYS A 51 -0.61 0.46 -20.09
N GLY A 52 -0.92 0.77 -21.34
CA GLY A 52 -1.91 0.05 -22.14
C GLY A 52 -1.29 -1.09 -22.94
N ASN A 53 -0.41 -1.89 -22.33
CA ASN A 53 0.29 -2.96 -23.04
C ASN A 53 -0.45 -4.29 -22.85
N SER A 54 -0.85 -4.93 -23.95
CA SER A 54 -1.47 -6.26 -23.97
C SER A 54 -0.61 -7.18 -24.82
N GLU A 55 0.63 -7.40 -24.39
CA GLU A 55 1.55 -8.32 -25.04
C GLU A 55 1.44 -9.70 -24.38
N VAL A 56 1.16 -10.73 -25.19
CA VAL A 56 1.20 -12.13 -24.75
C VAL A 56 2.58 -12.66 -25.09
N GLU A 57 3.46 -12.69 -24.11
CA GLU A 57 4.84 -13.16 -24.30
C GLU A 57 4.91 -14.70 -24.24
N GLN A 58 5.45 -15.34 -25.28
CA GLN A 58 5.68 -16.79 -25.33
C GLN A 58 6.79 -17.27 -24.38
N PHE A 59 7.71 -16.37 -24.02
CA PHE A 59 8.76 -16.60 -23.04
C PHE A 59 8.54 -15.61 -21.89
N GLY A 60 7.98 -16.09 -20.79
CA GLY A 60 7.60 -15.22 -19.68
C GLY A 60 8.81 -14.60 -18.97
N THR A 61 8.85 -13.27 -18.88
CA THR A 61 9.02 -12.50 -17.62
C THR A 61 9.06 -10.99 -17.93
N LEU A 62 7.89 -10.39 -18.12
CA LEU A 62 7.73 -8.96 -17.88
C LEU A 62 7.04 -8.82 -16.51
N GLU A 63 7.58 -7.96 -15.65
CA GLU A 63 6.93 -7.61 -14.40
C GLU A 63 5.53 -7.04 -14.71
N ASP A 64 4.50 -7.60 -14.08
CA ASP A 64 3.11 -7.20 -14.29
C ASP A 64 2.79 -5.96 -13.44
N TYR A 65 2.94 -4.78 -14.05
CA TYR A 65 2.63 -3.48 -13.46
C TYR A 65 1.86 -2.60 -14.44
N ASP A 66 1.00 -1.75 -13.89
CA ASP A 66 0.15 -0.84 -14.67
C ASP A 66 0.78 0.54 -14.82
N ARG A 67 1.45 1.03 -13.78
CA ARG A 67 2.02 2.39 -13.74
C ARG A 67 3.36 2.41 -13.04
N THR A 68 4.11 3.49 -13.26
CA THR A 68 5.33 3.78 -12.54
C THR A 68 5.21 5.08 -11.77
N MET A 69 5.88 5.15 -10.63
CA MET A 69 6.00 6.37 -9.85
C MET A 69 7.47 6.69 -9.64
N THR A 70 7.84 7.96 -9.70
CA THR A 70 9.25 8.36 -9.55
C THR A 70 9.38 9.45 -8.50
N LEU A 71 10.29 9.20 -7.56
CA LEU A 71 10.78 10.16 -6.61
C LEU A 71 12.16 10.65 -7.07
N GLY A 72 12.31 11.96 -7.22
CA GLY A 72 13.58 12.57 -7.62
C GLY A 72 14.53 12.88 -6.45
N ASP A 73 14.05 12.79 -5.22
CA ASP A 73 14.80 13.10 -4.01
C ASP A 73 14.82 11.91 -3.07
N THR A 74 15.97 11.25 -2.93
CA THR A 74 16.17 10.09 -2.06
C THR A 74 16.30 10.46 -0.59
N SER A 75 16.45 11.75 -0.27
CA SER A 75 16.72 12.25 1.08
C SER A 75 15.49 12.80 1.81
N ILE A 76 14.36 12.95 1.12
CA ILE A 76 13.13 13.52 1.68
C ILE A 76 12.11 12.41 1.87
N GLY A 77 11.99 11.91 3.11
CA GLY A 77 10.82 11.19 3.57
C GLY A 77 9.58 12.08 3.61
N PRO A 78 8.39 11.47 3.77
CA PRO A 78 7.11 12.18 3.86
C PRO A 78 7.02 13.16 5.06
N GLU A 79 7.97 13.09 6.00
CA GLU A 79 8.04 13.93 7.20
C GLU A 79 9.51 14.14 7.65
N ASN A 80 9.92 15.41 7.83
CA ASN A 80 11.10 15.88 8.60
C ASN A 80 12.45 15.16 8.43
N GLY A 81 12.78 14.63 7.25
CA GLY A 81 14.10 14.04 6.98
C GLY A 81 14.26 12.57 7.38
N GLU A 82 13.16 11.85 7.66
CA GLU A 82 13.19 10.38 7.70
C GLU A 82 13.48 9.82 6.29
N ALA A 83 14.13 8.66 6.19
CA ALA A 83 14.36 8.01 4.90
C ALA A 83 13.01 7.60 4.27
N PHE A 84 12.81 7.94 3.00
CA PHE A 84 11.62 7.58 2.24
C PHE A 84 11.56 6.06 2.01
N ALA A 85 10.82 5.33 2.85
CA ALA A 85 10.82 3.87 2.91
C ALA A 85 9.50 3.26 2.44
N ILE A 86 9.11 3.50 1.17
CA ILE A 86 8.06 2.69 0.53
C ILE A 86 8.68 1.35 0.12
N ASN A 87 8.14 0.25 0.63
CA ASN A 87 8.55 -1.12 0.31
C ASN A 87 7.54 -1.80 -0.65
N GLU A 88 7.84 -3.01 -1.13
CA GLU A 88 6.93 -3.77 -2.00
C GLU A 88 5.58 -4.10 -1.34
N ASN A 89 5.51 -4.16 -0.01
CA ASN A 89 4.27 -4.49 0.70
C ASN A 89 3.38 -3.27 0.98
N ALA A 90 3.74 -2.10 0.45
CA ALA A 90 2.99 -0.87 0.67
C ALA A 90 1.68 -0.83 -0.14
N VAL A 91 0.63 -0.37 0.53
CA VAL A 91 -0.67 -0.08 -0.08
C VAL A 91 -0.80 1.41 -0.36
N LEU A 92 -1.38 1.74 -1.51
CA LEU A 92 -1.37 3.08 -2.08
C LEU A 92 -2.78 3.53 -2.45
N TRP A 93 -3.02 4.83 -2.25
CA TRP A 93 -4.15 5.57 -2.77
C TRP A 93 -3.62 6.61 -3.77
N VAL A 94 -3.76 6.29 -5.04
CA VAL A 94 -3.34 7.14 -6.18
C VAL A 94 -4.56 7.85 -6.77
N ASP A 95 -4.34 8.93 -7.54
CA ASP A 95 -5.39 9.70 -8.23
C ASP A 95 -6.43 10.38 -7.31
N GLY A 96 -6.06 10.66 -6.06
CA GLY A 96 -6.95 11.31 -5.09
C GLY A 96 -8.07 10.40 -4.57
N ALA A 97 -7.88 9.08 -4.64
CA ALA A 97 -8.82 8.13 -4.06
C ALA A 97 -9.04 8.40 -2.55
N PRO A 98 -10.28 8.22 -2.04
CA PRO A 98 -10.58 8.44 -0.64
C PRO A 98 -9.79 7.45 0.21
N THR A 99 -9.17 7.95 1.27
CA THR A 99 -8.32 7.12 2.15
C THR A 99 -9.09 6.31 3.19
N ASP A 100 -10.39 6.59 3.31
CA ASP A 100 -11.33 5.81 4.13
C ASP A 100 -11.80 4.53 3.43
N GLY A 101 -11.47 4.36 2.15
CA GLY A 101 -11.88 3.21 1.33
C GLY A 101 -10.74 2.22 1.06
N PRO A 102 -11.03 1.11 0.35
CA PRO A 102 -10.02 0.15 -0.10
C PRO A 102 -8.93 0.83 -0.91
N TRP A 103 -7.69 0.37 -0.75
CA TRP A 103 -6.56 0.86 -1.55
C TRP A 103 -6.73 0.46 -3.02
N ASN A 104 -6.21 1.30 -3.92
CA ASN A 104 -6.37 1.09 -5.36
C ASN A 104 -5.11 0.55 -6.05
N TYR A 105 -3.94 0.76 -5.46
CA TYR A 105 -2.66 0.28 -5.99
C TYR A 105 -1.82 -0.40 -4.92
N THR A 106 -1.01 -1.36 -5.36
CA THR A 106 0.04 -2.01 -4.55
C THR A 106 1.39 -1.86 -5.26
N VAL A 107 2.47 -1.80 -4.49
CA VAL A 107 3.81 -1.78 -5.05
C VAL A 107 4.20 -3.19 -5.48
N LYS A 108 4.71 -3.35 -6.69
CA LYS A 108 5.25 -4.63 -7.16
C LYS A 108 6.76 -4.68 -7.03
N ARG A 109 7.41 -3.56 -7.27
CA ARG A 109 8.88 -3.51 -7.26
C ARG A 109 9.39 -2.11 -6.96
N VAL A 110 10.45 -2.06 -6.18
CA VAL A 110 11.21 -0.84 -5.94
C VAL A 110 12.54 -0.90 -6.70
N ALA A 111 12.83 0.15 -7.47
CA ALA A 111 14.08 0.31 -8.20
C ALA A 111 14.81 1.56 -7.67
N PRO A 112 15.60 1.43 -6.59
CA PRO A 112 16.36 2.54 -6.04
C PRO A 112 17.58 2.86 -6.91
N TRP A 113 17.83 4.16 -7.10
CA TRP A 113 19.04 4.71 -7.71
C TRP A 113 19.66 5.77 -6.79
N LYS A 114 20.90 6.18 -7.06
CA LYS A 114 21.64 7.19 -6.28
C LYS A 114 20.84 8.46 -5.97
N ASN A 115 20.08 8.97 -6.94
CA ASN A 115 19.40 10.27 -6.88
C ASN A 115 17.94 10.20 -7.34
N SER A 116 17.36 9.01 -7.34
CA SER A 116 15.96 8.80 -7.72
C SER A 116 15.51 7.41 -7.30
N ILE A 117 14.24 7.23 -7.00
CA ILE A 117 13.63 5.92 -6.75
C ILE A 117 12.45 5.78 -7.69
N SER A 118 12.42 4.68 -8.43
CA SER A 118 11.29 4.34 -9.29
C SER A 118 10.53 3.17 -8.67
N PHE A 119 9.21 3.26 -8.68
CA PHE A 119 8.30 2.25 -8.16
C PHE A 119 7.46 1.72 -9.30
N ALA A 120 7.35 0.41 -9.42
CA ALA A 120 6.36 -0.23 -10.27
C ALA A 120 5.11 -0.50 -9.43
N ILE A 121 3.95 -0.02 -9.87
CA ILE A 121 2.68 -0.22 -9.17
C ILE A 121 1.67 -0.95 -10.04
N LYS A 122 0.90 -1.82 -9.39
CA LYS A 122 -0.18 -2.57 -10.02
C LYS A 122 -1.50 -2.17 -9.37
N ARG A 123 -2.53 -2.00 -10.20
CA ARG A 123 -3.89 -1.78 -9.75
C ARG A 123 -4.40 -3.04 -9.06
N VAL A 124 -4.97 -2.88 -7.88
CA VAL A 124 -5.61 -3.96 -7.15
C VAL A 124 -7.08 -4.01 -7.56
N GLU A 125 -7.61 -5.23 -7.74
CA GLU A 125 -9.05 -5.39 -7.95
C GLU A 125 -9.80 -5.04 -6.67
N VAL A 126 -10.88 -4.26 -6.83
CA VAL A 126 -11.65 -3.70 -5.70
C VAL A 126 -12.22 -4.80 -4.80
N SER A 127 -12.55 -5.97 -5.37
CA SER A 127 -13.06 -7.14 -4.63
C SER A 127 -12.05 -7.69 -3.61
N ILE A 128 -10.76 -7.63 -3.92
CA ILE A 128 -9.69 -8.13 -3.05
C ILE A 128 -9.44 -7.11 -1.94
N ALA A 129 -9.31 -5.83 -2.30
CA ALA A 129 -9.09 -4.76 -1.33
C ALA A 129 -10.29 -4.54 -0.38
N GLN A 130 -11.52 -4.80 -0.83
CA GLN A 130 -12.71 -4.78 0.03
C GLN A 130 -12.70 -5.89 1.07
N ARG A 131 -12.36 -7.12 0.66
CA ARG A 131 -12.28 -8.27 1.57
C ARG A 131 -11.29 -8.03 2.69
N ASP A 132 -10.10 -7.53 2.37
CA ASP A 132 -9.06 -7.29 3.37
C ASP A 132 -9.45 -6.17 4.34
N ASN A 133 -10.19 -5.15 3.87
CA ASN A 133 -10.72 -4.10 4.72
C ASN A 133 -11.83 -4.60 5.66
N GLU A 134 -12.80 -5.37 5.14
CA GLU A 134 -13.91 -5.94 5.93
C GLU A 134 -13.38 -6.88 7.03
N ALA A 135 -12.38 -7.68 6.68
CA ALA A 135 -11.63 -8.51 7.60
C ALA A 135 -10.99 -7.72 8.75
N TRP A 136 -10.31 -6.62 8.43
CA TRP A 136 -9.70 -5.74 9.44
C TRP A 136 -10.74 -5.12 10.37
N GLU A 137 -11.85 -4.61 9.83
CA GLU A 137 -12.93 -4.03 10.65
C GLU A 137 -13.56 -5.06 11.59
N THR A 138 -13.78 -6.28 11.09
CA THR A 138 -14.32 -7.39 11.87
C THR A 138 -13.38 -7.78 13.01
N ALA A 139 -12.07 -7.89 12.73
CA ALA A 139 -11.07 -8.18 13.75
C ALA A 139 -10.99 -7.08 14.83
N GLN A 140 -11.04 -5.80 14.44
CA GLN A 140 -11.07 -4.68 15.38
C GLN A 140 -12.33 -4.72 16.26
N ARG A 141 -13.48 -5.07 15.69
CA ARG A 141 -14.73 -5.22 16.43
C ARG A 141 -14.67 -6.36 17.45
N ILE A 142 -14.15 -7.52 17.07
CA ILE A 142 -13.99 -8.67 17.98
C ILE A 142 -13.03 -8.33 19.12
N LYS A 143 -11.89 -7.67 18.82
CA LYS A 143 -10.96 -7.21 19.86
C LYS A 143 -11.60 -6.26 20.86
N ARG A 144 -12.41 -5.30 20.41
CA ARG A 144 -13.15 -4.39 21.31
C ARG A 144 -14.13 -5.16 22.20
N LEU A 145 -14.89 -6.10 21.64
CA LEU A 145 -15.84 -6.92 22.39
C LEU A 145 -15.14 -7.80 23.45
N LEU A 146 -13.96 -8.35 23.14
CA LEU A 146 -13.17 -9.12 24.10
C LEU A 146 -12.64 -8.22 25.22
N GLN A 147 -12.14 -7.02 24.88
CA GLN A 147 -11.65 -6.06 25.87
C GLN A 147 -12.76 -5.57 26.81
N GLU A 148 -13.96 -5.30 26.29
CA GLU A 148 -15.14 -4.96 27.10
C GLU A 148 -15.59 -6.13 28.01
N ARG A 149 -15.32 -7.38 27.63
CA ARG A 149 -15.67 -8.56 28.44
C ARG A 149 -14.69 -8.80 29.59
N ASP A 150 -13.42 -8.46 29.43
CA ASP A 150 -12.39 -8.63 30.46
C ASP A 150 -12.40 -7.50 31.51
N GLU A 151 -13.08 -6.39 31.24
CA GLU A 151 -13.26 -5.25 32.16
C GLU A 151 -14.49 -5.38 33.10
N VAL A 152 -15.28 -6.46 33.00
CA VAL A 152 -16.47 -6.76 33.83
C VAL A 152 -16.23 -7.97 34.73
#